data_AF-A0A523MSX4-F1
#
_entry.id   AF-A0A523MSX4-F1
#
_cell.length_a   1.000
_cell.length_b   1.000
_cell.length_c   1.000
_cell.angle_alpha   90.00
_cell.angle_beta   90.00
_cell.angle_gamma   90.00
#
_symmetry.space_group_name_H-M   'P 1'
#
loop_
_entity.id
_entity.type
_entity.pdbx_description
1 polymer ?
#
loop_
_entity_poly.entity_id
_entity_poly.type
_entity_poly.pdbx_seq_one_letter_code
_entity_poly.pdbx_strand_id
1 'polypeptide(L)'
;MSDQLVSLTIDDVAVTVPAGTPVIQAAERAGSIVPRYCYHPGIPSRPAQCRVCLVEIEGQPKLQPSCVMTVQDGMVVHTQSEQVLTAQRSVIEFLLLNHPLDCPICDAAG
;
A
#
# COMPACT_ATOMS: atom_id res chain seq x y z
N MET A 1 2.59 14.33 20.28
CA MET A 1 2.11 13.15 19.52
C MET A 1 0.68 12.96 19.92
N SER A 2 -0.26 13.20 18.99
CA SER A 2 -1.69 13.17 19.30
C SER A 2 -2.09 11.73 19.60
N ASP A 3 -2.45 11.48 20.86
CA ASP A 3 -2.83 10.17 21.44
C ASP A 3 -4.22 9.70 20.96
N GLN A 4 -4.66 10.19 19.80
CA GLN A 4 -5.99 9.94 19.26
C GLN A 4 -5.94 8.68 18.43
N LEU A 5 -6.65 7.65 18.88
CA LEU A 5 -6.88 6.43 18.12
C LEU A 5 -8.01 6.68 17.11
N VAL A 6 -7.86 6.14 15.91
CA VAL A 6 -8.90 6.10 14.87
C VAL A 6 -9.23 4.67 14.52
N SER A 7 -10.49 4.40 14.24
CA SER A 7 -10.96 3.07 13.85
C SER A 7 -11.29 3.05 12.37
N LEU A 8 -10.83 2.03 11.66
CA LEU A 8 -11.06 1.83 10.24
C LEU A 8 -11.27 0.34 9.95
N THR A 9 -11.80 0.03 8.78
CA THR A 9 -11.99 -1.34 8.29
C THR A 9 -11.04 -1.59 7.13
N ILE A 10 -10.30 -2.69 7.16
CA ILE A 10 -9.40 -3.12 6.10
C ILE A 10 -9.74 -4.56 5.75
N ASP A 11 -10.16 -4.84 4.51
CA ASP A 11 -10.58 -6.17 4.06
C ASP A 11 -11.54 -6.86 5.04
N ASP A 12 -12.60 -6.15 5.44
CA ASP A 12 -13.62 -6.57 6.43
C ASP A 12 -13.12 -6.75 7.88
N VAL A 13 -11.85 -6.45 8.16
CA VAL A 13 -11.27 -6.49 9.50
C VAL A 13 -11.25 -5.09 10.12
N ALA A 14 -11.93 -4.92 11.26
CA ALA A 14 -11.86 -3.69 12.03
C ALA A 14 -10.50 -3.56 12.74
N VAL A 15 -9.83 -2.44 12.54
CA VAL A 15 -8.52 -2.13 13.12
C VAL A 15 -8.54 -0.75 13.75
N THR A 16 -7.94 -0.63 14.92
CA THR A 16 -7.75 0.65 15.62
C THR A 16 -6.25 0.97 15.67
N VAL A 17 -5.87 2.15 15.17
CA VAL A 17 -4.47 2.61 15.13
C VAL A 17 -4.37 4.08 15.54
N PRO A 18 -3.18 4.55 15.95
CA PRO A 18 -2.96 5.97 16.19
C PRO A 18 -3.22 6.81 14.93
N ALA A 19 -3.85 7.97 15.09
CA ALA A 19 -3.98 8.97 14.04
C ALA A 19 -2.60 9.34 13.49
N GLY A 20 -2.49 9.51 12.16
CA GLY A 20 -1.20 9.73 11.50
C GLY A 20 -0.52 8.46 10.99
N THR A 21 -1.02 7.27 11.37
CA THR A 21 -0.52 6.00 10.82
C THR A 21 -0.78 5.93 9.31
N PRO A 22 0.20 5.55 8.47
CA PRO A 22 -0.06 5.33 7.06
C PRO A 22 -0.92 4.07 6.84
N VAL A 23 -1.78 4.08 5.83
CA VAL A 23 -2.69 2.96 5.53
C VAL A 23 -1.93 1.65 5.36
N ILE A 24 -0.73 1.67 4.77
CA ILE A 24 0.10 0.46 4.60
C ILE A 24 0.45 -0.23 5.93
N GLN A 25 0.70 0.54 7.00
CA GLN A 25 1.00 -0.02 8.32
C GLN A 25 -0.26 -0.48 9.04
N ALA A 26 -1.38 0.20 8.83
CA ALA A 26 -2.67 -0.24 9.34
C ALA A 26 -3.08 -1.58 8.70
N ALA A 27 -2.84 -1.75 7.39
CA ALA A 27 -3.10 -3.00 6.68
C ALA A 27 -2.25 -4.17 7.21
N GLU A 28 -0.97 -3.94 7.51
CA GLU A 28 -0.11 -4.95 8.15
C GLU A 28 -0.67 -5.41 9.50
N ARG A 29 -1.23 -4.50 10.31
CA ARG A 29 -1.87 -4.83 11.58
C ARG A 29 -3.17 -5.61 11.40
N ALA A 30 -3.86 -5.43 10.26
CA ALA A 30 -5.02 -6.22 9.87
C ALA A 30 -4.66 -7.62 9.37
N GLY A 31 -3.37 -7.90 9.13
CA GLY A 31 -2.90 -9.14 8.50
C GLY A 31 -2.84 -9.07 6.96
N SER A 32 -3.15 -7.93 6.36
CA SER A 32 -3.11 -7.71 4.91
C SER A 32 -1.75 -7.19 4.47
N ILE A 33 -1.08 -7.94 3.58
CA ILE A 33 0.23 -7.56 3.05
C ILE A 33 0.04 -6.78 1.74
N VAL A 34 0.22 -5.46 1.81
CA VAL A 34 0.22 -4.62 0.61
C VAL A 34 1.62 -4.63 -0.03
N PRO A 35 1.75 -4.96 -1.33
CA PRO A 35 3.02 -5.04 -2.02
C PRO A 35 3.67 -3.66 -2.17
N ARG A 36 5.01 -3.62 -2.13
CA ARG A 36 5.77 -2.37 -2.09
C ARG A 36 7.19 -2.52 -2.64
N TYR A 37 7.73 -1.45 -3.21
CA TYR A 37 9.15 -1.32 -3.55
C TYR A 37 9.80 -0.12 -2.87
N CYS A 38 9.25 1.10 -3.07
CA CYS A 38 9.89 2.33 -2.61
C CYS A 38 9.56 2.71 -1.15
N TYR A 39 8.74 1.93 -0.44
CA TYR A 39 8.39 2.19 0.95
C TYR A 39 9.20 1.29 1.88
N HIS A 40 9.79 1.89 2.91
CA HIS A 40 10.46 1.18 3.99
C HIS A 40 10.16 1.87 5.32
N PRO A 41 9.79 1.14 6.40
CA PRO A 41 9.43 1.76 7.68
C PRO A 41 10.58 2.52 8.35
N GLY A 42 11.82 2.10 8.09
CA GLY A 42 13.03 2.78 8.56
C GLY A 42 13.47 3.99 7.72
N ILE A 43 12.79 4.28 6.60
CA ILE A 43 13.09 5.44 5.74
C ILE A 43 11.91 6.42 5.88
N PRO A 44 12.11 7.62 6.46
CA PRO A 44 11.01 8.57 6.69
C PRO A 44 10.36 9.08 5.40
N SER A 45 11.12 9.13 4.30
CA SER A 45 10.60 9.55 3.01
C SER A 45 9.64 8.50 2.45
N ARG A 46 8.41 8.94 2.15
CA ARG A 46 7.36 8.11 1.56
C ARG A 46 7.03 8.72 0.19
N PRO A 47 7.79 8.40 -0.87
CA PRO A 47 7.73 9.17 -2.12
C PRO A 47 6.56 8.77 -3.02
N ALA A 48 5.89 7.63 -2.75
CA ALA A 48 4.81 7.08 -3.56
C ALA A 48 5.15 6.89 -5.06
N GLN A 49 6.43 6.74 -5.40
CA GLN A 49 6.90 6.66 -6.79
C GLN A 49 6.62 5.30 -7.45
N CYS A 50 6.78 4.18 -6.73
CA CYS A 50 6.64 2.86 -7.34
C CYS A 50 5.19 2.48 -7.69
N ARG A 51 4.18 3.13 -7.09
CA ARG A 51 2.74 2.89 -7.28
C ARG A 51 2.24 1.43 -7.10
N VAL A 52 3.07 0.49 -6.66
CA VAL A 52 2.63 -0.89 -6.40
C VAL A 52 1.70 -1.00 -5.19
N CYS A 53 1.84 -0.10 -4.21
CA CYS A 53 1.06 -0.12 -2.97
C CYS A 53 -0.34 0.53 -3.09
N LEU A 54 -0.90 0.63 -4.29
CA LEU A 54 -2.23 1.21 -4.50
C LEU A 54 -3.30 0.36 -3.82
N VAL A 55 -4.22 1.02 -3.13
CA VAL A 55 -5.37 0.43 -2.46
C VAL A 55 -6.63 1.20 -2.82
N GLU A 56 -7.78 0.53 -2.76
CA GLU A 56 -9.08 1.15 -2.93
C GLU A 56 -9.58 1.65 -1.58
N ILE A 57 -10.15 2.84 -1.57
CA ILE A 57 -10.73 3.46 -0.38
C ILE A 57 -12.12 3.91 -0.78
N GLU A 58 -13.14 3.48 -0.03
CA GLU A 58 -14.52 3.86 -0.33
C GLU A 58 -14.71 5.38 -0.32
N GLY A 59 -15.50 5.88 -1.27
CA GLY A 59 -15.72 7.31 -1.47
C GLY A 59 -14.60 8.05 -2.20
N GLN A 60 -13.45 7.41 -2.48
CA GLN A 60 -12.40 8.00 -3.32
C GLN A 60 -12.59 7.59 -4.79
N PRO A 61 -12.50 8.54 -5.74
CA PRO A 61 -12.72 8.25 -7.16
C PRO A 61 -11.55 7.51 -7.83
N LYS A 62 -10.41 7.41 -7.15
CA LYS A 62 -9.18 6.78 -7.64
C LYS A 62 -8.52 5.98 -6.55
N LEU A 63 -7.79 4.94 -6.94
CA LEU A 63 -6.91 4.19 -6.04
C LEU A 63 -5.88 5.13 -5.40
N GLN A 64 -5.65 4.92 -4.11
CA GLN A 64 -4.75 5.75 -3.31
C GLN A 64 -3.47 4.98 -2.97
N PRO A 65 -2.30 5.64 -3.00
CA PRO A 65 -1.05 5.03 -2.55
C PRO A 65 -1.06 4.88 -1.02
N SER A 66 -1.18 3.63 -0.54
CA SER A 66 -1.28 3.31 0.89
C SER A 66 -0.07 3.75 1.73
N CYS A 67 1.10 3.90 1.11
CA CYS A 67 2.31 4.32 1.81
C CYS A 67 2.27 5.78 2.27
N VAL A 68 1.57 6.68 1.56
CA VAL A 68 1.47 8.10 1.92
C VAL A 68 0.13 8.46 2.53
N MET A 69 -0.94 7.77 2.10
CA MET A 69 -2.28 7.99 2.63
C MET A 69 -2.30 7.71 4.13
N THR A 70 -2.87 8.66 4.88
CA THR A 70 -3.02 8.55 6.33
C THR A 70 -4.40 8.02 6.65
N VAL A 71 -4.49 7.15 7.66
CA VAL A 71 -5.77 6.63 8.14
C VAL A 71 -6.70 7.76 8.59
N GLN A 72 -7.99 7.56 8.37
CA GLN A 72 -9.06 8.43 8.86
C GLN A 72 -10.10 7.57 9.56
N ASP A 73 -10.82 8.16 10.52
CA ASP A 73 -11.87 7.45 11.25
C ASP A 73 -13.01 7.06 10.31
N GLY A 74 -13.50 5.83 10.44
CA GLY A 74 -14.55 5.27 9.57
C GLY A 74 -14.09 4.93 8.14
N MET A 75 -12.80 5.01 7.84
CA MET A 75 -12.27 4.64 6.53
C MET A 75 -12.50 3.14 6.25
N VAL A 76 -12.90 2.80 5.03
CA VAL A 76 -12.99 1.42 4.54
C VAL A 76 -12.00 1.24 3.41
N VAL A 77 -11.05 0.31 3.58
CA VAL A 77 -9.96 0.06 2.65
C VAL A 77 -10.07 -1.36 2.11
N HIS A 78 -10.01 -1.50 0.80
CA HIS A 78 -9.96 -2.78 0.10
C HIS A 78 -8.57 -2.94 -0.52
N THR A 79 -7.80 -3.92 -0.07
CA THR A 79 -6.44 -4.18 -0.57
C THR A 79 -6.38 -5.23 -1.68
N GLN A 80 -7.48 -5.97 -1.87
CA GLN A 80 -7.57 -7.10 -2.80
C GLN A 80 -8.75 -6.99 -3.78
N SER A 81 -9.33 -5.80 -3.96
CA SER A 81 -10.38 -5.59 -4.96
C SER A 81 -9.86 -5.85 -6.38
N GLU A 82 -10.77 -6.13 -7.31
CA GLU A 82 -10.42 -6.38 -8.71
C GLU A 82 -9.65 -5.18 -9.33
N GLN A 83 -10.06 -3.96 -8.99
CA GLN A 83 -9.41 -2.74 -9.47
C GLN A 83 -7.98 -2.62 -8.92
N VAL A 84 -7.76 -2.94 -7.64
CA VAL A 84 -6.44 -2.94 -7.01
C VAL A 84 -5.53 -3.99 -7.64
N LEU A 85 -5.99 -5.23 -7.78
CA LEU A 85 -5.21 -6.31 -8.39
C LEU A 85 -4.86 -6.01 -9.85
N THR A 86 -5.79 -5.40 -10.60
CA THR A 86 -5.54 -4.96 -11.98
C THR A 86 -4.47 -3.87 -12.02
N ALA A 87 -4.60 -2.85 -11.17
CA ALA A 87 -3.61 -1.76 -11.10
C ALA A 87 -2.22 -2.27 -10.71
N GLN A 88 -2.13 -3.18 -9.74
CA GLN A 88 -0.86 -3.79 -9.34
C GLN A 88 -0.20 -4.54 -10.51
N ARG A 89 -0.95 -5.36 -11.25
CA ARG A 89 -0.44 -6.05 -12.45
C ARG A 89 0.08 -5.07 -13.49
N SER A 90 -0.69 -4.03 -13.80
CA SER A 90 -0.27 -3.00 -14.77
C SER A 90 0.97 -2.25 -14.31
N VAL A 91 1.09 -1.93 -13.02
CA VAL A 91 2.30 -1.27 -12.49
C VAL A 91 3.52 -2.20 -12.62
N ILE A 92 3.39 -3.49 -12.30
CA ILE A 92 4.49 -4.44 -12.48
C ILE A 92 4.85 -4.58 -13.97
N GLU A 93 3.87 -4.63 -14.86
CA GLU A 93 4.09 -4.63 -16.31
C GLU A 93 4.90 -3.40 -16.75
N PHE A 94 4.55 -2.20 -16.29
CA PHE A 94 5.30 -0.97 -16.58
C PHE A 94 6.72 -0.98 -15.99
N LEU A 95 6.91 -1.54 -14.80
CA LEU A 95 8.23 -1.66 -14.18
C LEU A 95 9.12 -2.62 -14.98
N LEU A 96 8.55 -3.72 -15.49
CA LEU A 96 9.28 -4.73 -16.24
C LEU A 96 9.46 -4.38 -17.72
N LEU A 97 8.66 -3.45 -18.27
CA LEU A 97 8.73 -3.02 -19.68
C LEU A 97 10.15 -2.64 -20.13
N ASN A 98 10.89 -1.94 -19.26
CA ASN A 98 12.26 -1.51 -19.52
C ASN A 98 13.27 -2.18 -18.57
N HIS A 99 12.87 -3.15 -17.76
CA HIS A 99 13.78 -3.89 -16.88
C HIS A 99 14.55 -4.92 -17.72
N PRO A 100 15.89 -4.95 -17.68
CA PRO A 100 16.65 -5.88 -18.47
C PRO A 100 16.40 -7.33 -18.01
N LEU A 101 16.47 -8.28 -18.95
CA LEU A 101 16.28 -9.71 -18.68
C LEU A 101 17.55 -10.35 -18.11
N ASP A 102 18.11 -9.71 -17.08
CA ASP A 102 19.38 -10.09 -16.46
C ASP A 102 19.19 -11.06 -15.28
N CYS A 103 17.99 -11.60 -15.07
CA CYS A 103 17.72 -12.53 -13.96
C CYS A 103 18.74 -13.67 -13.82
N PRO A 104 19.27 -14.30 -14.90
CA PRO A 104 20.26 -15.38 -14.76
C PRO A 104 21.64 -14.93 -14.23
N ILE A 105 21.94 -13.63 -14.29
CA ILE A 105 23.26 -13.06 -13.95
C ILE A 105 23.18 -12.01 -12.83
N CYS A 106 21.98 -11.66 -12.37
CA CYS A 106 21.76 -10.66 -11.34
C CYS A 106 22.00 -11.28 -9.95
N ASP A 107 22.89 -10.68 -9.16
CA ASP A 107 23.19 -11.14 -7.79
C ASP A 107 21.98 -11.10 -6.84
N ALA A 108 20.95 -10.31 -7.17
CA ALA A 108 19.71 -10.23 -6.41
C ALA A 108 18.63 -11.22 -6.88
N ALA A 109 18.90 -12.05 -7.89
CA ALA A 109 17.96 -13.05 -8.38
C ALA A 109 17.89 -14.26 -7.41
N GLY A 110 16.67 -14.62 -7.02
CA GLY A 110 16.40 -15.72 -6.09
C GLY A 110 14.95 -15.69 -5.61
#